data_AF-A0A365XTJ9-F1
#
_entry.id   AF-A0A365XTJ9-F1
#
_cell.length_a   1.000
_cell.length_b   1.000
_cell.length_c   1.000
_cell.angle_alpha   90.00
_cell.angle_beta   90.00
_cell.angle_gamma   90.00
#
_symmetry.space_group_name_H-M   'P 1'
#
loop_
_entity.id
_entity.type
_entity.pdbx_description
1 polymer ?
#
loop_
_entity_poly.entity_id
_entity_poly.type
_entity_poly.pdbx_seq_one_letter_code
_entity_poly.pdbx_strand_id
1 'polypeptide(L)'
;MQTLLEKLTADCQAPSDSHITAINDLALLLERHAMNKYDDATFQQALSHRPDLAALHLNGSDVTSLKHFLFFLLMNYPDRAALSARCLVKCYDATLTPGICQAIAAYWQQDDATTCKLTDAITYAQGYNQFSETVLTWFKKLHNEGLPETRKTMSQKFAYYKKFYGAVL
;
A
#
# COMPACT_ATOMS: atom_id res chain seq x y z
N MET A 1 1.97 19.36 -23.07
CA MET A 1 3.15 19.20 -22.20
C MET A 1 2.72 18.31 -21.05
N GLN A 2 3.31 17.13 -20.86
CA GLN A 2 2.95 16.25 -19.73
C GLN A 2 3.52 16.79 -18.42
N THR A 3 2.70 16.73 -17.36
CA THR A 3 3.09 17.06 -15.99
C THR A 3 4.07 16.02 -15.43
N LEU A 4 4.78 16.36 -14.35
CA LEU A 4 5.70 15.43 -13.69
C LEU A 4 4.98 14.17 -13.16
N LEU A 5 3.75 14.33 -12.66
CA LEU A 5 2.93 13.22 -12.19
C LEU A 5 2.49 12.32 -13.35
N GLU A 6 2.09 12.88 -14.49
CA GLU A 6 1.73 12.10 -15.68
C GLU A 6 2.93 11.29 -16.21
N LYS A 7 4.13 11.86 -16.16
CA LYS A 7 5.35 11.12 -16.52
C LYS A 7 5.61 9.98 -15.54
N LEU A 8 5.51 10.26 -14.23
CA LEU A 8 5.72 9.23 -13.21
C LEU A 8 4.71 8.08 -13.33
N THR A 9 3.43 8.37 -13.56
CA THR A 9 2.42 7.32 -13.75
C THR A 9 2.61 6.54 -15.05
N ALA A 10 3.14 7.18 -16.11
CA ALA A 10 3.56 6.49 -17.33
C ALA A 10 4.77 5.58 -17.07
N ASP A 11 5.76 6.04 -16.31
CA ASP A 11 6.95 5.25 -15.95
C ASP A 11 6.57 4.01 -15.13
N CYS A 12 5.61 4.14 -14.20
CA CYS A 12 5.03 3.02 -13.45
C CYS A 12 4.31 1.99 -14.34
N GLN A 13 3.85 2.39 -15.53
CA GLN A 13 3.18 1.54 -16.51
C GLN A 13 4.14 0.93 -17.53
N ALA A 14 5.36 1.46 -17.66
CA ALA A 14 6.33 1.02 -18.66
C ALA A 14 6.61 -0.49 -18.59
N PRO A 15 6.83 -1.18 -19.73
CA PRO A 15 7.10 -2.61 -19.77
C PRO A 15 8.54 -3.00 -19.37
N SER A 16 9.34 -2.06 -18.87
CA SER A 16 10.72 -2.25 -18.40
C SER A 16 10.82 -2.20 -16.88
N ASP A 17 11.90 -2.74 -16.29
CA ASP A 17 12.16 -2.72 -14.83
C ASP A 17 12.22 -1.32 -14.20
N SER A 18 12.26 -0.27 -15.01
CA SER A 18 12.09 1.13 -14.57
C SER A 18 10.82 1.36 -13.76
N HIS A 19 9.77 0.56 -13.97
CA HIS A 19 8.52 0.64 -13.19
C HIS A 19 8.77 0.42 -11.69
N ILE A 20 9.78 -0.39 -11.31
CA ILE A 20 10.10 -0.66 -9.90
C ILE A 20 10.53 0.63 -9.21
N THR A 21 11.48 1.34 -9.82
CA THR A 21 11.97 2.63 -9.31
C THR A 21 10.85 3.66 -9.29
N ALA A 22 10.05 3.74 -10.36
CA ALA A 22 8.94 4.70 -10.45
C ALA A 22 7.88 4.48 -9.37
N ILE A 23 7.49 3.22 -9.08
CA ILE A 23 6.52 2.94 -8.02
C ILE A 23 7.12 3.21 -6.63
N ASN A 24 8.43 3.04 -6.45
CA ASN A 24 9.12 3.44 -5.22
C ASN A 24 9.12 4.96 -5.01
N ASP A 25 9.41 5.72 -6.07
CA ASP A 25 9.38 7.18 -6.04
C ASP A 25 7.96 7.66 -5.71
N LEU A 26 6.94 7.03 -6.29
CA LEU A 26 5.54 7.28 -5.94
C LEU A 26 5.23 6.99 -4.46
N ALA A 27 5.76 5.89 -3.91
CA ALA A 27 5.59 5.54 -2.50
C ALA A 27 6.21 6.59 -1.56
N LEU A 28 7.38 7.13 -1.93
CA LEU A 28 8.05 8.19 -1.17
C LEU A 28 7.23 9.49 -1.17
N LEU A 29 6.69 9.88 -2.33
CA LEU A 29 5.83 11.08 -2.44
C LEU A 29 4.56 10.95 -1.59
N LEU A 30 3.92 9.78 -1.62
CA LEU A 30 2.72 9.51 -0.80
C LEU A 30 3.05 9.48 0.70
N GLU A 31 4.15 8.85 1.11
CA GLU A 31 4.57 8.80 2.53
C GLU A 31 4.91 10.20 3.06
N ARG A 32 5.59 11.04 2.27
CA ARG A 32 5.89 12.43 2.65
C ARG A 32 4.60 13.21 2.90
N HIS A 33 3.62 13.09 2.00
CA HIS A 33 2.33 13.76 2.15
C HIS A 33 1.54 13.24 3.37
N ALA A 34 1.54 11.93 3.60
CA ALA A 34 0.71 11.31 4.65
C ALA A 34 1.24 11.51 6.08
N MET A 35 2.57 11.45 6.29
CA MET A 35 3.14 11.41 7.64
C MET A 35 4.11 12.55 7.98
N ASN A 36 4.53 13.37 7.00
CA ASN A 36 5.65 14.32 7.16
C ASN A 36 6.87 13.70 7.87
N LYS A 37 7.12 12.42 7.61
CA LYS A 37 8.03 11.57 8.37
C LYS A 37 9.50 11.85 8.09
N TYR A 38 9.78 12.36 6.90
CA TYR A 38 11.12 12.72 6.46
C TYR A 38 11.30 14.21 6.65
N ASP A 39 12.41 14.62 7.27
CA ASP A 39 12.88 15.99 7.09
C ASP A 39 13.25 16.21 5.60
N ASP A 40 13.29 17.48 5.20
CA ASP A 40 13.50 17.81 3.79
C ASP A 40 14.84 17.27 3.27
N ALA A 41 15.89 17.23 4.08
CA ALA A 41 17.21 16.73 3.67
C ALA A 41 17.18 15.21 3.37
N THR A 42 16.56 14.42 4.25
CA THR A 42 16.43 12.97 4.08
C THR A 42 15.56 12.64 2.86
N PHE A 43 14.49 13.40 2.64
CA PHE A 43 13.63 13.21 1.48
C PHE A 43 14.36 13.53 0.17
N GLN A 44 15.09 14.64 0.12
CA GLN A 44 15.90 15.03 -1.03
C GLN A 44 16.96 13.98 -1.36
N GLN A 45 17.60 13.41 -0.34
CA GLN A 45 18.56 12.32 -0.53
C GLN A 45 17.90 11.06 -1.09
N ALA A 46 16.71 10.69 -0.61
CA ALA A 46 15.99 9.51 -1.10
C ALA A 46 15.54 9.64 -2.57
N LEU A 47 15.35 10.86 -3.06
CA LEU A 47 15.00 11.17 -4.46
C LEU A 47 16.15 11.87 -5.22
N SER A 48 17.41 11.63 -4.84
CA SER A 48 18.55 12.32 -5.47
C SER A 48 18.68 12.03 -6.97
N HIS A 49 18.15 10.89 -7.46
CA HIS A 49 18.09 10.54 -8.88
C HIS A 49 16.95 11.25 -9.64
N ARG A 50 15.99 11.84 -8.92
CA ARG A 50 14.82 12.57 -9.43
C ARG A 50 14.59 13.87 -8.64
N PRO A 51 15.51 14.86 -8.74
CA PRO A 51 15.39 16.12 -8.00
C PRO A 51 14.12 16.91 -8.39
N ASP A 52 13.58 16.67 -9.58
CA ASP A 52 12.29 17.18 -10.05
C ASP A 52 11.13 16.69 -9.18
N LEU A 53 11.13 15.41 -8.79
CA LEU A 53 10.14 14.83 -7.89
C LEU A 53 10.38 15.25 -6.43
N ALA A 54 11.63 15.44 -6.03
CA ALA A 54 11.95 15.85 -4.66
C ALA A 54 11.37 17.23 -4.30
N ALA A 55 11.28 18.14 -5.29
CA ALA A 55 10.65 19.45 -5.15
C ALA A 55 9.11 19.43 -5.29
N LEU A 56 8.53 18.31 -5.73
CA LEU A 56 7.09 18.19 -5.97
C LEU A 56 6.33 18.10 -4.64
N HIS A 57 5.29 18.92 -4.50
CA HIS A 57 4.36 18.88 -3.36
C HIS A 57 2.99 18.43 -3.86
N LEU A 58 2.52 17.29 -3.35
CA LEU A 58 1.21 16.76 -3.70
C LEU A 58 0.11 17.54 -2.97
N ASN A 59 -0.94 17.91 -3.71
CA ASN A 59 -2.20 18.37 -3.12
C ASN A 59 -3.18 17.19 -2.91
N GLY A 60 -4.32 17.43 -2.27
CA GLY A 60 -5.31 16.38 -1.99
C GLY A 60 -5.90 15.70 -3.22
N SER A 61 -6.08 16.43 -4.33
CA SER A 61 -6.56 15.85 -5.59
C SER A 61 -5.52 14.97 -6.28
N ASP A 62 -4.23 15.33 -6.20
CA ASP A 62 -3.13 14.52 -6.71
C ASP A 62 -3.10 13.18 -5.98
N VAL A 63 -3.14 13.22 -4.64
CA VAL A 63 -3.12 12.03 -3.79
C VAL A 63 -4.31 11.12 -4.08
N THR A 64 -5.51 11.69 -4.26
CA THR A 64 -6.71 10.93 -4.63
C THR A 64 -6.54 10.22 -5.98
N SER A 65 -6.01 10.93 -6.97
CA SER A 65 -5.74 10.37 -8.30
C SER A 65 -4.69 9.25 -8.26
N LEU A 66 -3.63 9.44 -7.48
CA LEU A 66 -2.58 8.44 -7.28
C LEU A 66 -3.09 7.19 -6.55
N LYS A 67 -3.99 7.33 -5.57
CA LYS A 67 -4.64 6.18 -4.91
C LYS A 67 -5.44 5.34 -5.90
N HIS A 68 -6.25 5.97 -6.75
CA HIS A 68 -6.96 5.25 -7.82
C HIS A 68 -5.99 4.59 -8.80
N PHE A 69 -4.92 5.28 -9.16
CA PHE A 69 -3.88 4.74 -10.03
C PHE A 69 -3.18 3.53 -9.41
N LEU A 70 -2.93 3.51 -8.10
CA LEU A 70 -2.36 2.34 -7.41
C LEU A 70 -3.30 1.14 -7.46
N PHE A 71 -4.61 1.33 -7.32
CA PHE A 71 -5.58 0.24 -7.52
C PHE A 71 -5.63 -0.22 -8.97
N PHE A 72 -5.52 0.70 -9.92
CA PHE A 72 -5.40 0.35 -11.34
C PHE A 72 -4.16 -0.52 -11.59
N LEU A 73 -2.98 -0.13 -11.10
CA LEU A 73 -1.76 -0.93 -11.21
C LEU A 73 -1.92 -2.30 -10.55
N LEU A 74 -2.42 -2.30 -9.31
CA LEU A 74 -2.66 -3.51 -8.53
C LEU A 74 -3.49 -4.52 -9.34
N MET A 75 -4.61 -4.10 -9.92
CA MET A 75 -5.56 -4.99 -10.58
C MET A 75 -5.21 -5.35 -12.02
N ASN A 76 -4.42 -4.53 -12.73
CA ASN A 76 -4.15 -4.70 -14.17
C ASN A 76 -2.72 -5.16 -14.48
N TYR A 77 -1.79 -5.09 -13.51
CA TYR A 77 -0.38 -5.47 -13.70
C TYR A 77 0.05 -6.46 -12.60
N PRO A 78 -0.17 -7.78 -12.80
CA PRO A 78 0.12 -8.79 -11.78
C PRO A 78 1.58 -8.80 -11.31
N ASP A 79 2.53 -8.51 -12.19
CA ASP A 79 3.97 -8.38 -11.89
C ASP A 79 4.29 -7.24 -10.90
N ARG A 80 3.36 -6.30 -10.72
CA ARG A 80 3.52 -5.08 -9.92
C ARG A 80 2.59 -5.05 -8.71
N ALA A 81 1.76 -6.07 -8.54
CA ALA A 81 0.70 -6.10 -7.54
C ALA A 81 1.27 -5.90 -6.12
N ALA A 82 2.31 -6.66 -5.75
CA ALA A 82 2.91 -6.57 -4.43
C ALA A 82 3.56 -5.20 -4.17
N LEU A 83 4.17 -4.60 -5.20
CA LEU A 83 4.80 -3.30 -5.11
C LEU A 83 3.77 -2.17 -4.99
N SER A 84 2.67 -2.26 -5.74
CA SER A 84 1.53 -1.35 -5.67
C SER A 84 0.82 -1.45 -4.31
N ALA A 85 0.62 -2.67 -3.79
CA ALA A 85 0.09 -2.90 -2.45
C ALA A 85 1.00 -2.33 -1.36
N ARG A 86 2.32 -2.45 -1.50
CA ARG A 86 3.29 -1.79 -0.60
C ARG A 86 3.15 -0.27 -0.63
N CYS A 87 2.89 0.31 -1.80
CA CYS A 87 2.65 1.73 -1.95
C CYS A 87 1.37 2.18 -1.23
N LEU A 88 0.30 1.38 -1.29
CA LEU A 88 -0.94 1.64 -0.52
C LEU A 88 -0.71 1.68 1.00
N VAL A 89 0.24 0.91 1.53
CA VAL A 89 0.63 1.00 2.97
C VAL A 89 1.10 2.42 3.33
N LYS A 90 1.74 3.12 2.39
CA LYS A 90 2.29 4.47 2.59
C LYS A 90 1.25 5.58 2.55
N CYS A 91 0.01 5.27 2.19
CA CYS A 91 -1.07 6.24 2.18
C CYS A 91 -1.63 6.54 3.58
N TYR A 92 -1.51 5.61 4.54
CA TYR A 92 -2.08 5.73 5.91
C TYR A 92 -3.56 6.16 5.93
N ASP A 93 -4.33 5.71 4.93
CA ASP A 93 -5.68 6.19 4.69
C ASP A 93 -6.71 5.07 4.86
N ALA A 94 -7.50 5.15 5.93
CA ALA A 94 -8.52 4.17 6.27
C ALA A 94 -9.67 4.14 5.25
N THR A 95 -9.89 5.22 4.47
CA THR A 95 -10.94 5.28 3.44
C THR A 95 -10.70 4.30 2.31
N LEU A 96 -9.46 3.80 2.15
CA LEU A 96 -9.09 2.80 1.15
C LEU A 96 -9.50 1.38 1.53
N THR A 97 -9.88 1.14 2.79
CA THR A 97 -10.19 -0.19 3.33
C THR A 97 -11.17 -0.99 2.47
N PRO A 98 -12.30 -0.43 1.97
CA PRO A 98 -13.21 -1.18 1.10
C PRO A 98 -12.54 -1.67 -0.19
N GLY A 99 -11.75 -0.82 -0.84
CA GLY A 99 -11.00 -1.19 -2.05
C GLY A 99 -9.91 -2.23 -1.75
N ILE A 100 -9.23 -2.12 -0.61
CA ILE A 100 -8.24 -3.11 -0.18
C ILE A 100 -8.89 -4.47 0.06
N CYS A 101 -10.05 -4.53 0.73
CA CYS A 101 -10.79 -5.78 0.93
C CYS A 101 -11.22 -6.43 -0.40
N GLN A 102 -11.62 -5.63 -1.39
CA GLN A 102 -11.93 -6.14 -2.74
C GLN A 102 -10.68 -6.71 -3.42
N ALA A 103 -9.54 -6.05 -3.30
CA ALA A 103 -8.28 -6.56 -3.83
C ALA A 103 -7.84 -7.86 -3.12
N ILE A 104 -7.99 -7.96 -1.80
CA ILE A 104 -7.73 -9.21 -1.05
C ILE A 104 -8.56 -10.35 -1.62
N ALA A 105 -9.83 -10.11 -1.97
CA ALA A 105 -10.68 -11.13 -2.58
C ALA A 105 -10.12 -11.69 -3.90
N ALA A 106 -9.39 -10.88 -4.67
CA ALA A 106 -8.71 -11.31 -5.88
C ALA A 106 -7.41 -12.08 -5.58
N TYR A 107 -6.60 -11.62 -4.62
CA TYR A 107 -5.23 -12.12 -4.43
C TYR A 107 -5.04 -13.21 -3.39
N TRP A 108 -5.97 -13.40 -2.45
CA TRP A 108 -5.72 -14.19 -1.23
C TRP A 108 -5.31 -15.67 -1.41
N GLN A 109 -5.59 -16.26 -2.57
CA GLN A 109 -5.18 -17.62 -2.95
C GLN A 109 -4.20 -17.66 -4.14
N GLN A 110 -3.81 -16.50 -4.65
CA GLN A 110 -3.00 -16.38 -5.87
C GLN A 110 -1.61 -15.81 -5.58
N ASP A 111 -1.51 -14.83 -4.66
CA ASP A 111 -0.27 -14.12 -4.38
C ASP A 111 -0.15 -13.78 -2.88
N ASP A 112 0.77 -14.46 -2.23
CA ASP A 112 1.07 -14.33 -0.80
C ASP A 112 1.64 -12.93 -0.47
N ALA A 113 2.54 -12.43 -1.30
CA ALA A 113 3.25 -11.18 -1.06
C ALA A 113 2.30 -9.98 -1.18
N THR A 114 1.47 -9.97 -2.23
CA THR A 114 0.43 -8.95 -2.42
C THR A 114 -0.57 -8.98 -1.27
N THR A 115 -1.08 -10.16 -0.92
CA THR A 115 -2.07 -10.30 0.16
C THR A 115 -1.52 -9.81 1.49
N CYS A 116 -0.29 -10.17 1.86
CA CYS A 116 0.35 -9.67 3.07
C CYS A 116 0.38 -8.13 3.10
N LYS A 117 0.82 -7.49 2.00
CA LYS A 117 0.89 -6.02 1.93
C LYS A 117 -0.45 -5.33 1.98
N LEU A 118 -1.50 -5.94 1.43
CA LEU A 118 -2.86 -5.43 1.57
C LEU A 118 -3.35 -5.49 3.03
N THR A 119 -3.04 -6.56 3.78
CA THR A 119 -3.36 -6.60 5.22
C THR A 119 -2.55 -5.58 6.03
N ASP A 120 -1.30 -5.32 5.65
CA ASP A 120 -0.47 -4.26 6.24
C ASP A 120 -1.11 -2.88 6.00
N ALA A 121 -1.58 -2.60 4.78
CA ALA A 121 -2.19 -1.30 4.47
C ALA A 121 -3.40 -1.00 5.37
N ILE A 122 -4.25 -2.00 5.64
CA ILE A 122 -5.35 -1.86 6.61
C ILE A 122 -4.82 -1.63 8.03
N THR A 123 -3.83 -2.42 8.46
CA THR A 123 -3.30 -2.38 9.85
C THR A 123 -2.58 -1.07 10.17
N TYR A 124 -1.93 -0.45 9.18
CA TYR A 124 -1.20 0.81 9.35
C TYR A 124 -2.12 2.03 9.27
N ALA A 125 -3.25 1.92 8.56
CA ALA A 125 -4.20 3.03 8.41
C ALA A 125 -5.15 3.20 9.60
N GLN A 126 -5.43 2.13 10.35
CA GLN A 126 -6.38 2.16 11.48
C GLN A 126 -6.07 1.07 12.51
N GLY A 127 -6.44 1.34 13.77
CA GLY A 127 -6.24 0.42 14.88
C GLY A 127 -7.24 -0.74 14.87
N TYR A 128 -6.91 -1.82 15.61
CA TYR A 128 -7.75 -3.02 15.71
C TYR A 128 -9.20 -2.71 16.15
N ASN A 129 -9.38 -1.79 17.10
CA ASN A 129 -10.68 -1.36 17.60
C ASN A 129 -11.53 -0.59 16.57
N GLN A 130 -10.95 -0.23 15.43
CA GLN A 130 -11.62 0.47 14.32
C GLN A 130 -11.94 -0.47 13.16
N PHE A 131 -11.51 -1.74 13.22
CA PHE A 131 -11.77 -2.69 12.16
C PHE A 131 -13.27 -2.99 12.05
N SER A 132 -13.78 -2.87 10.82
CA SER A 132 -15.13 -3.32 10.51
C SER A 132 -15.25 -4.84 10.54
N GLU A 133 -16.49 -5.34 10.61
CA GLU A 133 -16.77 -6.78 10.54
C GLU A 133 -16.22 -7.41 9.24
N THR A 134 -16.25 -6.68 8.12
CA THR A 134 -15.68 -7.13 6.85
C THR A 134 -14.17 -7.38 6.95
N VAL A 135 -13.43 -6.46 7.60
CA VAL A 135 -11.98 -6.62 7.81
C VAL A 135 -11.70 -7.81 8.71
N LEU A 136 -12.42 -7.93 9.82
CA LEU A 136 -12.25 -9.04 10.76
C LEU A 136 -12.54 -10.39 10.10
N THR A 137 -13.58 -10.45 9.27
CA THR A 137 -13.94 -11.66 8.50
C THR A 137 -12.82 -12.05 7.54
N TRP A 138 -12.29 -11.08 6.78
CA TRP A 138 -11.13 -11.34 5.90
C TRP A 138 -9.92 -11.80 6.70
N PHE A 139 -9.57 -11.11 7.79
CA PHE A 139 -8.40 -11.46 8.59
C PHE A 139 -8.50 -12.87 9.19
N LYS A 140 -9.68 -13.27 9.69
CA LYS A 140 -9.93 -14.64 10.16
C LYS A 140 -9.79 -15.66 9.03
N LYS A 141 -10.36 -15.36 7.86
CA LYS A 141 -10.27 -16.24 6.69
C LYS A 141 -8.82 -16.41 6.25
N LEU A 142 -8.06 -15.32 6.14
CA LEU A 142 -6.65 -15.33 5.77
C LEU A 142 -5.78 -16.09 6.78
N HIS A 143 -6.10 -16.00 8.08
CA HIS A 143 -5.41 -16.76 9.12
C HIS A 143 -5.61 -18.28 8.98
N ASN A 144 -6.84 -18.72 8.65
CA ASN A 144 -7.18 -20.14 8.63
C ASN A 144 -6.86 -20.80 7.28
N GLU A 145 -7.17 -20.09 6.19
CA GLU A 145 -7.23 -20.64 4.84
C GLU A 145 -6.24 -19.98 3.87
N GLY A 146 -5.58 -18.89 4.27
CA GLY A 146 -4.64 -18.18 3.40
C GLY A 146 -3.44 -19.03 2.97
N LEU A 147 -2.70 -18.48 2.01
CA LEU A 147 -1.40 -19.03 1.61
C LEU A 147 -0.39 -18.98 2.79
N PRO A 148 0.71 -19.77 2.75
CA PRO A 148 1.57 -20.01 3.92
C PRO A 148 2.13 -18.75 4.59
N GLU A 149 2.64 -17.78 3.83
CA GLU A 149 3.22 -16.56 4.42
C GLU A 149 2.13 -15.61 4.93
N THR A 150 0.99 -15.54 4.24
CA THR A 150 -0.19 -14.81 4.69
C THR A 150 -0.69 -15.35 6.03
N ARG A 151 -0.83 -16.67 6.18
CA ARG A 151 -1.24 -17.27 7.46
C ARG A 151 -0.28 -16.93 8.59
N LYS A 152 1.02 -17.08 8.35
CA LYS A 152 2.06 -16.73 9.33
C LYS A 152 1.99 -15.25 9.74
N THR A 153 1.86 -14.34 8.76
CA THR A 153 1.70 -12.90 9.02
C THR A 153 0.44 -12.62 9.82
N MET A 154 -0.67 -13.28 9.50
CA MET A 154 -1.92 -13.14 10.24
C MET A 154 -1.83 -13.67 11.66
N SER A 155 -1.16 -14.80 11.90
CA SER A 155 -0.94 -15.34 13.24
C SER A 155 -0.14 -14.36 14.11
N GLN A 156 0.86 -13.67 13.53
CA GLN A 156 1.61 -12.63 14.24
C GLN A 156 0.72 -11.43 14.59
N LYS A 157 -0.11 -10.95 13.65
CA LYS A 157 -1.06 -9.86 13.90
C LYS A 157 -2.07 -10.24 15.00
N PHE A 158 -2.62 -11.45 14.95
CA PHE A 158 -3.57 -11.93 15.99
C PHE A 158 -2.90 -12.10 17.36
N ALA A 159 -1.67 -12.60 17.42
CA ALA A 159 -0.91 -12.65 18.66
C ALA A 159 -0.68 -11.24 19.25
N TYR A 160 -0.39 -10.26 18.40
CA TYR A 160 -0.30 -8.85 18.79
C TYR A 160 -1.65 -8.33 19.32
N TYR A 161 -2.76 -8.54 18.60
CA TYR A 161 -4.08 -8.08 19.03
C TYR A 161 -4.51 -8.71 20.36
N LYS A 162 -4.25 -10.01 20.56
CA LYS A 162 -4.50 -10.70 21.82
C LYS A 162 -3.71 -10.07 22.97
N LYS A 163 -2.42 -9.79 22.76
CA LYS A 163 -1.54 -9.22 23.78
C LYS A 163 -1.95 -7.80 24.20
N PHE A 164 -2.32 -6.94 23.24
CA PHE A 164 -2.52 -5.51 23.50
C PHE A 164 -3.99 -5.08 23.61
N TYR A 165 -4.93 -5.85 23.06
CA TYR A 165 -6.35 -5.53 23.04
C TYR A 165 -7.22 -6.59 23.74
N GLY A 166 -6.62 -7.67 24.25
CA GLY A 166 -7.36 -8.77 24.89
C GLY A 166 -8.26 -9.57 23.93
N ALA A 167 -8.10 -9.37 22.62
CA ALA A 167 -8.93 -9.99 21.60
C ALA A 167 -8.67 -11.50 21.50
N VAL A 168 -9.75 -12.29 21.47
CA VAL A 168 -9.73 -13.71 21.12
C VAL A 168 -10.53 -13.84 19.83
N LEU A 169 -9.83 -14.01 18.71
CA LEU A 169 -10.43 -14.23 17.38
C LEU A 169 -10.46 -15.70 17.01
#